data_AF-A0A818ADP2-F1
#
_entry.id   AF-A0A818ADP2-F1
#
_cell.length_a   1.000
_cell.length_b   1.000
_cell.length_c   1.000
_cell.angle_alpha   90.00
_cell.angle_beta   90.00
_cell.angle_gamma   90.00
#
_symmetry.space_group_name_H-M   'P 1'
#
loop_
_entity.id
_entity.type
_entity.pdbx_description
1 polymer ?
#
loop_
_entity_poly.entity_id
_entity_poly.type
_entity_poly.pdbx_seq_one_letter_code
_entity_poly.pdbx_strand_id
1 'polypeptide(L)'
;MHPFFSAATIIYSQSFTGGSISLSQCSAWNTFQALLVPRNYSSLTISGSNNPTGISLTNSNIVAAIAQALRTNTTYGPIASNGYSWAVGLCGGGYELTATGSTCACNTGYTLRPCIGNVNWGAINSYTCNAGTQTMTVTVT
;
A
#
# COMPACT_ATOMS: atom_id res chain seq x y z
N MET A 1 -3.77 -31.48 17.36
CA MET A 1 -4.56 -31.11 16.16
C MET A 1 -4.36 -29.61 15.97
N HIS A 2 -3.42 -29.19 15.13
CA HIS A 2 -3.20 -27.77 14.88
C HIS A 2 -4.19 -27.32 13.80
N PRO A 3 -5.08 -26.35 14.08
CA PRO A 3 -5.98 -25.85 13.04
C PRO A 3 -5.14 -25.09 12.00
N PHE A 4 -5.22 -25.51 10.75
CA PHE A 4 -4.80 -24.69 9.62
C PHE A 4 -5.76 -23.51 9.53
N PHE A 5 -5.38 -22.36 10.07
CA PHE A 5 -6.06 -21.12 9.76
C PHE A 5 -5.84 -20.84 8.27
N SER A 6 -6.92 -20.83 7.49
CA SER A 6 -6.88 -20.27 6.13
C SER A 6 -6.47 -18.80 6.24
N ALA A 7 -5.46 -18.37 5.48
CA ALA A 7 -5.04 -16.98 5.47
C ALA A 7 -6.15 -16.11 4.87
N ALA A 8 -6.84 -15.32 5.71
CA ALA A 8 -7.99 -14.53 5.26
C ALA A 8 -7.54 -13.35 4.40
N THR A 9 -7.80 -13.34 3.09
CA THR A 9 -7.41 -12.24 2.20
C THR A 9 -8.02 -10.89 2.62
N ILE A 10 -7.18 -9.86 2.83
CA ILE A 10 -7.57 -8.46 3.07
C ILE A 10 -7.26 -7.66 1.81
N ILE A 11 -8.24 -6.92 1.29
CA ILE A 11 -8.12 -6.17 0.03
C ILE A 11 -8.53 -4.72 0.24
N TYR A 12 -7.69 -3.80 -0.23
CA TYR A 12 -8.03 -2.43 -0.54
C TYR A 12 -8.04 -2.26 -2.05
N SER A 13 -9.12 -1.76 -2.64
CA SER A 13 -9.17 -1.46 -4.07
C SER A 13 -10.06 -0.25 -4.29
N GLN A 14 -9.52 0.82 -4.84
CA GLN A 14 -10.23 2.08 -5.04
C GLN A 14 -9.83 2.75 -6.36
N SER A 15 -10.79 3.42 -6.99
CA SER A 15 -10.54 4.29 -8.14
C SER A 15 -10.17 5.69 -7.67
N PHE A 16 -9.08 6.23 -8.22
CA PHE A 16 -8.60 7.58 -8.00
C PHE A 16 -8.77 8.38 -9.28
N THR A 17 -9.32 9.58 -9.17
CA THR A 17 -9.54 10.49 -10.30
C THR A 17 -8.42 11.51 -10.35
N GLY A 18 -7.78 11.65 -11.51
CA GLY A 18 -6.74 12.67 -11.72
C GLY A 18 -7.25 14.08 -11.40
N GLY A 19 -6.40 14.88 -10.76
CA GLY A 19 -6.74 16.25 -10.35
C GLY A 19 -7.72 16.36 -9.18
N SER A 20 -8.11 15.25 -8.54
CA SER A 20 -9.02 15.24 -7.38
C SER A 20 -8.32 14.78 -6.09
N ILE A 21 -8.80 15.28 -4.95
CA ILE A 21 -8.37 14.82 -3.62
C ILE A 21 -9.11 13.53 -3.25
N SER A 22 -8.40 12.60 -2.62
CA SER A 22 -8.83 11.22 -2.38
C SER A 22 -9.54 11.01 -1.03
N LEU A 23 -10.62 11.77 -0.75
CA LEU A 23 -11.28 11.74 0.57
C LEU A 23 -11.95 10.39 0.88
N SER A 24 -12.78 9.85 -0.02
CA SER A 24 -13.43 8.55 0.19
C SER A 24 -12.41 7.40 0.17
N GLN A 25 -11.39 7.51 -0.68
CA GLN A 25 -10.31 6.53 -0.77
C GLN A 25 -9.45 6.54 0.49
N CYS A 26 -9.27 7.69 1.16
CA CYS A 26 -8.65 7.78 2.48
C CYS A 26 -9.49 7.07 3.54
N SER A 27 -10.80 7.32 3.61
CA SER A 27 -11.67 6.61 4.56
C SER A 27 -11.61 5.08 4.36
N ALA A 28 -11.62 4.63 3.10
CA ALA A 28 -11.44 3.21 2.79
C ALA A 28 -10.04 2.68 3.16
N TRP A 29 -9.00 3.51 3.05
CA TRP A 29 -7.64 3.15 3.44
C TRP A 29 -7.52 2.94 4.95
N ASN A 30 -8.12 3.83 5.74
CA ASN A 30 -8.16 3.69 7.19
C ASN A 30 -8.90 2.41 7.62
N THR A 31 -10.02 2.07 6.96
CA THR A 31 -10.72 0.80 7.19
C THR A 31 -9.83 -0.40 6.84
N PHE A 32 -9.11 -0.35 5.71
CA PHE A 32 -8.16 -1.39 5.35
C PHE A 32 -7.04 -1.55 6.39
N GLN A 33 -6.41 -0.46 6.83
CA GLN A 33 -5.37 -0.49 7.87
C GLN A 33 -5.88 -1.10 9.18
N ALA A 34 -7.13 -0.81 9.55
CA ALA A 34 -7.77 -1.37 10.74
C ALA A 34 -8.03 -2.90 10.64
N LEU A 35 -8.02 -3.49 9.44
CA LEU A 35 -8.14 -4.94 9.24
C LEU A 35 -6.80 -5.67 9.37
N LEU A 36 -5.66 -4.96 9.32
CA LEU A 36 -4.32 -5.54 9.33
C LEU A 36 -3.85 -6.02 10.72
N VAL A 37 -4.70 -6.75 11.44
CA VAL A 37 -4.40 -7.31 12.77
C VAL A 37 -3.27 -8.36 12.73
N PRO A 38 -2.45 -8.49 13.79
CA PRO A 38 -1.36 -9.47 13.82
C PRO A 38 -1.82 -10.89 13.50
N ARG A 39 -1.22 -11.49 12.47
CA ARG A 39 -1.46 -12.88 12.02
C ARG A 39 -0.35 -13.32 11.07
N ASN A 40 -0.42 -14.58 10.62
CA ASN A 40 0.53 -15.14 9.67
C ASN A 40 0.25 -14.65 8.25
N TYR A 41 0.88 -13.54 7.88
CA TYR A 41 0.88 -13.04 6.51
C TYR A 41 1.93 -13.74 5.66
N SER A 42 1.59 -13.98 4.40
CA SER A 42 2.37 -14.73 3.42
C SER A 42 2.70 -13.91 2.17
N SER A 43 1.83 -12.95 1.81
CA SER A 43 2.03 -12.11 0.64
C SER A 43 1.42 -10.72 0.81
N LEU A 44 2.07 -9.74 0.21
CA LEU A 44 1.52 -8.42 -0.08
C LEU A 44 1.70 -8.13 -1.56
N THR A 45 0.62 -7.78 -2.24
CA THR A 45 0.62 -7.39 -3.65
C THR A 45 0.10 -5.98 -3.82
N ILE A 46 0.81 -5.14 -4.59
CA ILE A 46 0.32 -3.86 -5.09
C ILE A 46 0.05 -4.00 -6.59
N SER A 47 -1.17 -3.70 -7.03
CA SER A 47 -1.59 -3.73 -8.44
C SER A 47 -2.52 -2.57 -8.77
N GLY A 48 -2.90 -2.42 -10.03
CA GLY A 48 -3.82 -1.37 -10.46
C GLY A 48 -4.15 -1.43 -11.93
N SER A 49 -4.96 -0.49 -12.42
CA SER A 49 -5.35 -0.47 -13.85
C SER A 49 -4.16 -0.27 -14.79
N ASN A 50 -3.08 0.37 -14.33
CA ASN A 50 -1.85 0.59 -15.10
C ASN A 50 -0.84 -0.57 -15.02
N ASN A 51 -1.06 -1.51 -14.10
CA ASN A 51 -0.36 -2.80 -14.05
C ASN A 51 -1.27 -3.82 -13.34
N PRO A 52 -2.13 -4.54 -14.07
CA PRO A 52 -3.07 -5.49 -13.49
C PRO A 52 -2.39 -6.68 -12.80
N THR A 53 -1.22 -7.11 -13.27
CA THR A 53 -0.42 -8.17 -12.65
C THR A 53 0.14 -7.72 -11.29
N GLY A 54 0.57 -6.46 -11.22
CA GLY A 54 1.13 -5.87 -10.00
C GLY A 54 2.53 -6.38 -9.65
N ILE A 55 2.91 -6.12 -8.41
CA ILE A 55 4.18 -6.52 -7.80
C ILE A 55 3.90 -7.17 -6.46
N SER A 56 4.69 -8.19 -6.09
CA SER A 56 4.45 -8.98 -4.88
C SER A 56 5.69 -9.08 -4.00
N LEU A 57 5.44 -9.02 -2.70
CA LEU A 57 6.37 -9.31 -1.61
C LEU A 57 5.93 -10.60 -0.95
N THR A 58 6.81 -11.60 -0.87
CA THR A 58 6.49 -12.93 -0.33
C THR A 58 7.28 -13.30 0.93
N ASN A 59 8.11 -12.40 1.43
CA ASN A 59 8.79 -12.59 2.72
C ASN A 59 7.82 -12.28 3.86
N SER A 60 7.29 -13.32 4.51
CA SER A 60 6.31 -13.22 5.60
C SER A 60 6.70 -12.25 6.73
N ASN A 61 7.99 -12.17 7.09
CA ASN A 61 8.43 -11.27 8.16
C ASN A 61 8.31 -9.80 7.73
N ILE A 62 8.65 -9.50 6.47
CA ILE A 62 8.55 -8.15 5.91
C ILE A 62 7.07 -7.79 5.71
N VAL A 63 6.25 -8.71 5.21
CA VAL A 63 4.80 -8.48 5.06
C VAL A 63 4.15 -8.18 6.41
N ALA A 64 4.45 -8.98 7.45
CA ALA A 64 3.93 -8.75 8.79
C ALA A 64 4.38 -7.41 9.37
N ALA A 65 5.64 -7.01 9.14
CA ALA A 65 6.14 -5.72 9.59
C ALA A 65 5.47 -4.53 8.87
N ILE A 66 5.22 -4.63 7.56
CA ILE A 66 4.47 -3.63 6.79
C ILE A 66 3.03 -3.54 7.28
N ALA A 67 2.36 -4.69 7.46
CA ALA A 67 0.97 -4.74 7.94
C ALA A 67 0.85 -4.10 9.33
N GLN A 68 1.77 -4.43 10.23
CA GLN A 68 1.86 -3.81 11.55
C GLN A 68 2.09 -2.30 11.44
N ALA A 69 3.05 -1.86 10.62
CA ALA A 69 3.39 -0.45 10.46
C ALA A 69 2.22 0.39 9.95
N LEU A 70 1.50 -0.12 8.95
CA LEU A 70 0.29 0.49 8.42
C LEU A 70 -0.85 0.52 9.45
N ARG A 71 -1.02 -0.55 10.24
CA ARG A 71 -2.05 -0.62 11.27
C ARG A 71 -1.80 0.39 12.39
N THR A 72 -0.56 0.47 12.89
CA THR A 72 -0.23 1.26 14.08
C THR A 72 0.32 2.63 13.77
N ASN A 73 0.29 3.07 12.50
CA ASN A 73 0.78 4.37 12.10
C ASN A 73 2.23 4.59 12.58
N THR A 74 3.11 3.68 12.18
CA THR A 74 4.56 3.73 12.47
C THR A 74 5.36 3.58 11.20
N THR A 75 6.60 4.06 11.19
CA THR A 75 7.51 3.94 10.03
C THR A 75 8.14 2.55 9.95
N TYR A 76 8.36 2.06 8.73
CA TYR A 76 9.11 0.83 8.47
C TYR A 76 9.88 0.95 7.15
N GLY A 77 11.10 0.40 7.12
CA GLY A 77 11.97 0.41 5.95
C GLY A 77 12.71 1.74 5.72
N PRO A 78 13.34 1.91 4.55
CA PRO A 78 13.26 1.05 3.37
C PRO A 78 13.91 -0.32 3.53
N ILE A 79 13.28 -1.38 3.01
CA ILE A 79 13.82 -2.76 2.95
C ILE A 79 13.73 -3.30 1.52
N ALA A 80 14.85 -3.79 0.98
CA ALA A 80 14.89 -4.43 -0.33
C ALA A 80 14.33 -5.87 -0.27
N SER A 81 13.35 -6.18 -1.10
CA SER A 81 12.80 -7.54 -1.23
C SER A 81 12.01 -7.71 -2.53
N ASN A 82 12.09 -8.89 -3.14
CA ASN A 82 11.45 -9.24 -4.42
C ASN A 82 11.75 -8.23 -5.57
N GLY A 83 12.92 -7.58 -5.54
CA GLY A 83 13.33 -6.60 -6.55
C GLY A 83 12.82 -5.17 -6.34
N TYR A 84 12.13 -4.91 -5.22
CA TYR A 84 11.59 -3.59 -4.86
C TYR A 84 12.09 -3.12 -3.50
N SER A 85 11.95 -1.82 -3.21
CA SER A 85 12.33 -1.23 -1.93
C SER A 85 11.08 -0.82 -1.16
N TRP A 86 10.69 -1.62 -0.19
CA TRP A 86 9.42 -1.47 0.52
C TRP A 86 9.58 -0.55 1.72
N ALA A 87 8.69 0.43 1.84
CA ALA A 87 8.65 1.33 2.98
C ALA A 87 7.21 1.72 3.34
N VAL A 88 7.02 2.01 4.63
CA VAL A 88 5.84 2.63 5.20
C VAL A 88 6.28 3.89 5.94
N GLY A 89 5.62 5.01 5.72
CA GLY A 89 5.98 6.25 6.42
C GLY A 89 4.91 7.33 6.33
N LEU A 90 5.00 8.30 7.25
CA LEU A 90 4.07 9.42 7.30
C LEU A 90 4.24 10.31 6.06
N CYS A 91 3.14 10.64 5.39
CA CYS A 91 3.11 11.64 4.33
C CYS A 91 1.77 12.38 4.31
N GLY A 92 1.81 13.67 4.66
CA GLY A 92 0.60 14.48 4.82
C GLY A 92 -0.28 13.93 5.95
N GLY A 93 -1.57 13.71 5.65
CA GLY A 93 -2.58 13.28 6.63
C GLY A 93 -2.60 11.79 6.97
N GLY A 94 -1.68 10.96 6.44
CA GLY A 94 -1.67 9.52 6.76
C GLY A 94 -0.39 8.80 6.36
N TYR A 95 -0.39 7.48 6.51
CA TYR A 95 0.75 6.63 6.22
C TYR A 95 0.72 6.09 4.78
N GLU A 96 1.82 6.34 4.07
CA GLU A 96 2.15 5.86 2.73
C GLU A 96 2.60 4.40 2.77
N LEU A 97 2.23 3.63 1.74
CA LEU A 97 2.90 2.39 1.37
C LEU A 97 3.61 2.61 0.02
N THR A 98 4.91 2.33 -0.05
CA THR A 98 5.68 2.44 -1.29
C THR A 98 6.60 1.25 -1.51
N ALA A 99 6.82 0.89 -2.77
CA ALA A 99 7.81 -0.09 -3.21
C ALA A 99 9.03 0.57 -3.92
N THR A 100 9.20 1.89 -3.74
CA THR A 100 10.31 2.68 -4.31
C THR A 100 11.38 3.06 -3.29
N GLY A 101 11.14 2.85 -2.00
CA GLY A 101 12.06 3.13 -0.90
C GLY A 101 12.09 4.60 -0.44
N SER A 102 11.44 5.52 -1.14
CA SER A 102 11.39 6.94 -0.80
C SER A 102 10.00 7.34 -0.36
N THR A 103 9.80 7.55 0.94
CA THR A 103 8.52 7.98 1.49
C THR A 103 8.28 9.47 1.23
N CYS A 104 7.04 9.83 0.91
CA CYS A 104 6.62 11.21 0.67
C CYS A 104 7.37 11.95 -0.46
N ALA A 105 7.96 11.21 -1.39
CA ALA A 105 8.64 11.75 -2.56
C ALA A 105 7.79 11.59 -3.83
N CYS A 106 8.04 12.40 -4.85
CA CYS A 106 7.51 12.16 -6.19
C CYS A 106 8.48 11.28 -6.96
N ASN A 107 8.01 10.16 -7.48
CA ASN A 107 8.82 9.20 -8.23
C ASN A 107 7.96 8.44 -9.24
N THR A 108 8.56 7.52 -9.98
CA THR A 108 7.84 6.54 -10.80
C THR A 108 7.89 5.20 -10.08
N GLY A 109 6.74 4.57 -9.85
CA GLY A 109 6.70 3.26 -9.22
C GLY A 109 5.35 2.88 -8.66
N TYR A 110 5.37 2.20 -7.51
CA TYR A 110 4.20 1.65 -6.83
C TYR A 110 4.09 2.30 -5.46
N THR A 111 3.21 3.29 -5.35
CA THR A 111 3.04 4.06 -4.12
C THR A 111 1.57 4.35 -3.92
N LEU A 112 1.08 4.18 -2.69
CA LEU A 112 -0.26 4.56 -2.27
C LEU A 112 -0.17 5.51 -1.08
N ARG A 113 -0.81 6.68 -1.21
CA ARG A 113 -0.95 7.71 -0.18
C ARG A 113 -2.40 8.24 -0.11
N PRO A 114 -3.41 7.39 0.11
CA PRO A 114 -4.80 7.82 -0.05
C PRO A 114 -5.18 8.98 0.88
N CYS A 115 -4.49 9.11 2.01
CA CYS A 115 -4.74 10.14 3.03
C CYS A 115 -3.77 11.34 2.98
N ILE A 116 -3.02 11.56 1.88
CA ILE A 116 -2.04 12.67 1.81
C ILE A 116 -2.66 14.07 1.96
N GLY A 117 -3.95 14.23 1.62
CA GLY A 117 -4.67 15.51 1.72
C GLY A 117 -4.49 16.44 0.52
N ASN A 118 -3.92 15.93 -0.58
CA ASN A 118 -3.79 16.63 -1.86
C ASN A 118 -3.90 15.62 -3.03
N VAL A 119 -3.60 16.07 -4.25
CA VAL A 119 -3.74 15.27 -5.48
C VAL A 119 -2.59 14.28 -5.74
N ASN A 120 -1.56 14.23 -4.88
CA ASN A 120 -0.39 13.35 -5.01
C ASN A 120 -0.60 12.02 -4.28
N TRP A 121 -1.75 11.38 -4.51
CA TRP A 121 -2.21 10.18 -3.81
C TRP A 121 -1.42 8.91 -4.15
N GLY A 122 -0.42 9.00 -5.03
CA GLY A 122 0.40 7.88 -5.47
C GLY A 122 0.13 7.49 -6.92
N ALA A 123 0.62 6.32 -7.31
CA ALA A 123 0.37 5.71 -8.61
C ALA A 123 0.87 4.26 -8.63
N ILE A 124 0.36 3.49 -9.59
CA ILE A 124 0.83 2.17 -9.95
C ILE A 124 1.55 2.27 -11.30
N ASN A 125 2.81 1.82 -11.33
CA ASN A 125 3.65 1.75 -12.52
C ASN A 125 3.69 3.05 -13.36
N SER A 126 3.65 4.20 -12.68
CA SER A 126 3.65 5.52 -13.31
C SER A 126 4.10 6.59 -12.32
N TYR A 127 4.19 7.85 -12.76
CA TYR A 127 4.60 8.96 -11.91
C TYR A 127 3.56 9.22 -10.80
N THR A 128 4.01 9.31 -9.56
CA THR A 128 3.17 9.23 -8.35
C THR A 128 2.56 10.56 -7.89
N CYS A 129 2.93 11.67 -8.52
CA CYS A 129 2.43 13.01 -8.20
C CYS A 129 1.63 13.58 -9.37
N ASN A 130 0.48 14.18 -9.09
CA ASN A 130 -0.51 14.55 -10.12
C ASN A 130 -0.83 13.39 -11.07
N ALA A 131 -0.93 12.18 -10.54
CA ALA A 131 -1.14 10.98 -11.33
C ALA A 131 -2.50 11.04 -12.06
N GLY A 132 -2.55 10.44 -13.26
CA GLY A 132 -3.79 10.29 -14.01
C GLY A 132 -4.76 9.30 -13.35
N THR A 133 -6.02 9.33 -13.77
CA THR A 133 -7.07 8.44 -13.25
C THR A 133 -6.66 6.98 -13.36
N GLN A 134 -6.73 6.26 -12.25
CA GLN A 134 -6.42 4.83 -12.19
C GLN A 134 -7.07 4.16 -10.99
N THR A 135 -7.23 2.85 -11.05
CA THR A 135 -7.56 2.03 -9.88
C THR A 135 -6.28 1.54 -9.24
N MET A 136 -6.18 1.63 -7.91
CA MET A 136 -5.06 1.11 -7.14
C MET A 136 -5.57 0.07 -6.13
N THR A 137 -4.84 -1.04 -6.03
CA THR A 137 -5.21 -2.20 -5.23
C THR A 137 -4.04 -2.65 -4.37
N VAL A 138 -4.32 -2.98 -3.11
CA VAL A 138 -3.42 -3.68 -2.19
C VAL A 138 -4.12 -4.93 -1.71
N THR A 139 -3.48 -6.09 -1.91
CA THR A 139 -3.95 -7.38 -1.43
C THR A 139 -2.95 -7.94 -0.44
N VAL A 140 -3.42 -8.35 0.74
CA VAL A 140 -2.60 -8.97 1.78
C VAL A 140 -3.23 -10.30 2.17
N THR A 141 -2.46 -11.38 2.10
CA THR A 141 -2.90 -12.74 2.48
C THR A 141 -2.14 -13.19 3.71
#